data_AF-A0A8S3JP48-F1
#
_entry.id   AF-A0A8S3JP48-F1
#
_cell.length_a   1.000
_cell.length_b   1.000
_cell.length_c   1.000
_cell.angle_alpha   90.00
_cell.angle_beta   90.00
_cell.angle_gamma   90.00
#
_symmetry.space_group_name_H-M   'P 1'
#
loop_
_entity.id
_entity.type
_entity.pdbx_description
1 polymer ?
#
loop_
_entity_poly.entity_id
_entity_poly.type
_entity_poly.pdbx_seq_one_letter_code
_entity_poly.pdbx_strand_id
1 'polypeptide(L)' 'VNVDLKKNVETIEVPQIGATSTVRIIEDFDHNITAIRDFAVNKCFIMPLDRQHVPNPANLIQTFLAMM' A
#
# COMPACT_ATOMS: atom_id res chain seq x y z
N VAL A 1 -12.28 -2.62 14.55
CA VAL A 1 -10.93 -3.16 14.81
C VAL A 1 -11.05 -4.66 14.93
N ASN A 2 -10.45 -5.41 14.01
CA ASN A 2 -10.41 -6.87 14.08
C ASN A 2 -9.01 -7.26 14.57
N VAL A 3 -8.93 -7.92 15.72
CA VAL A 3 -7.66 -8.31 16.35
C VAL A 3 -7.51 -9.81 16.16
N ASP A 4 -6.51 -10.23 15.38
CA ASP A 4 -6.15 -11.65 15.29
C ASP A 4 -5.35 -12.04 16.54
N LEU A 5 -6.07 -12.51 17.55
CA LEU A 5 -5.52 -12.95 18.84
C LEU A 5 -4.54 -14.13 18.72
N LYS A 6 -4.48 -14.83 17.58
CA LYS A 6 -3.50 -15.92 17.37
C LYS A 6 -2.14 -15.40 16.94
N LYS A 7 -2.10 -14.27 16.24
CA LYS A 7 -0.86 -13.68 15.71
C LYS A 7 -0.45 -12.40 16.45
N ASN A 8 -1.25 -11.91 17.39
CA ASN A 8 -1.05 -10.65 18.12
C ASN A 8 -0.83 -9.45 17.19
N VAL A 9 -1.52 -9.44 16.04
CA VAL A 9 -1.48 -8.33 15.08
C VAL A 9 -2.88 -7.76 14.89
N GLU A 10 -2.95 -6.44 14.95
CA GLU A 10 -4.15 -5.69 14.58
C GLU A 10 -4.26 -5.71 13.05
N THR A 11 -5.36 -6.25 12.53
CA THR A 11 -5.65 -6.18 11.09
C THR A 11 -6.40 -4.88 10.86
N ILE A 12 -5.75 -3.94 10.18
CA ILE A 12 -6.36 -2.69 9.77
C ILE A 12 -6.95 -2.93 8.39
N GLU A 13 -8.27 -2.79 8.27
CA GLU A 13 -8.91 -2.72 6.95
C GLU A 13 -8.43 -1.44 6.27
N VAL A 14 -7.54 -1.60 5.29
CA VAL A 14 -7.17 -0.49 4.42
C VAL A 14 -8.41 -0.11 3.62
N PRO A 15 -8.88 1.15 3.68
CA PRO A 15 -10.06 1.56 2.94
C PRO A 15 -9.87 1.25 1.46
N GLN A 16 -10.92 0.77 0.80
CA GLN A 16 -10.92 0.62 -0.65
C GLN A 16 -10.59 1.97 -1.27
N ILE A 17 -9.43 2.07 -1.91
CA ILE A 17 -8.95 3.28 -2.58
C ILE A 17 -9.80 3.47 -3.83
N GLY A 18 -10.99 4.05 -3.67
CA GLY A 18 -11.85 4.47 -4.77
C GLY A 18 -11.30 5.73 -5.44
N ALA A 19 -11.74 6.01 -6.67
CA ALA A 19 -11.30 7.13 -7.51
C ALA A 19 -11.39 8.54 -6.85
N THR A 20 -12.08 8.66 -5.72
CA THR A 20 -12.31 9.90 -4.97
C THR A 20 -11.53 10.00 -3.66
N SER A 21 -10.74 8.98 -3.30
CA SER A 21 -10.02 8.95 -2.03
C SER A 21 -8.75 9.82 -2.10
N THR A 22 -8.63 10.78 -1.18
CA THR A 22 -7.39 11.56 -0.99
C THR A 22 -6.37 10.69 -0.26
N VAL A 23 -5.75 9.79 -1.00
CA VAL A 23 -4.65 8.95 -0.55
C VAL A 23 -3.47 9.14 -1.49
N ARG A 24 -2.26 9.13 -0.93
CA ARG A 24 -1.03 9.03 -1.73
C ARG A 24 -0.34 7.72 -1.38
N ILE A 25 0.00 6.96 -2.41
CA ILE A 25 0.73 5.70 -2.30
C ILE A 25 2.16 5.97 -2.78
N ILE A 26 3.14 5.49 -2.02
CA ILE A 26 4.56 5.53 -2.35
C ILE A 26 5.08 4.11 -2.24
N GLU A 27 5.72 3.63 -3.30
CA GLU A 27 6.32 2.30 -3.36
C GLU A 27 7.84 2.44 -3.44
N ASP A 28 8.53 1.89 -2.45
CA ASP A 28 9.98 1.85 -2.38
C ASP A 28 10.45 0.44 -2.72
N PHE A 29 10.91 0.28 -3.97
CA PHE A 29 11.37 -1.00 -4.52
C PHE A 29 12.70 -1.46 -3.92
N ASP A 30 13.55 -0.53 -3.50
CA ASP A 30 14.87 -0.85 -2.94
C ASP A 30 14.73 -1.39 -1.51
N HIS A 31 13.78 -0.82 -0.75
CA HIS A 31 13.51 -1.22 0.63
C HIS A 31 12.36 -2.23 0.77
N ASN A 32 11.67 -2.61 -0.31
CA ASN A 32 10.50 -3.50 -0.31
C ASN A 32 9.35 -3.03 0.59
N ILE A 33 9.01 -1.74 0.52
CA ILE A 33 7.98 -1.12 1.38
C ILE A 33 6.95 -0.37 0.53
N THR A 34 5.69 -0.44 0.95
CA THR A 34 4.61 0.46 0.50
C THR A 34 4.22 1.38 1.65
N ALA A 35 4.21 2.68 1.38
CA ALA A 35 3.71 3.70 2.28
C ALA A 35 2.41 4.31 1.73
N ILE A 36 1.39 4.43 2.57
CA ILE A 36 0.10 5.01 2.23
C ILE A 36 -0.13 6.20 3.15
N ARG A 37 -0.27 7.40 2.58
CA ARG A 37 -0.72 8.60 3.30
C ARG A 37 -2.21 8.80 3.05
N ASP A 38 -3.01 8.57 4.08
CA ASP A 38 -4.43 8.89 4.08
C ASP A 38 -4.65 10.28 4.68
N PHE A 39 -5.14 11.20 3.85
CA PHE A 39 -5.40 12.58 4.27
C PHE A 39 -6.72 12.73 5.03
N ALA A 40 -7.68 11.81 4.86
CA ALA A 40 -8.99 11.89 5.52
C ALA A 40 -8.87 11.59 7.02
N VAL A 41 -8.11 10.55 7.38
CA VAL A 41 -7.87 10.19 8.79
C VAL A 41 -6.56 10.75 9.35
N ASN A 42 -5.80 11.49 8.52
CA ASN A 42 -4.49 12.04 8.85
C ASN A 42 -3.50 11.00 9.43
N LYS A 43 -3.41 9.84 8.77
CA LYS A 43 -2.52 8.73 9.17
C LYS A 43 -1.61 8.31 8.02
N CYS A 44 -0.47 7.75 8.38
CA CYS A 44 0.41 7.04 7.47
C CYS A 44 0.41 5.55 7.83
N PHE A 45 0.36 4.70 6.80
CA PHE A 45 0.49 3.26 6.94
C PHE A 45 1.74 2.82 6.20
N ILE A 46 2.51 1.92 6.81
CA ILE A 46 3.70 1.32 6.23
C ILE A 46 3.48 -0.18 6.24
N MET A 47 3.63 -0.81 5.09
CA MET A 47 3.46 -2.26 4.93
C MET A 47 4.53 -2.82 3.98
N PRO A 48 4.82 -4.13 4.06
CA PRO A 48 5.67 -4.78 3.07
C PRO A 48 5.10 -4.59 1.65
N LEU A 49 5.99 -4.35 0.67
CA LEU A 49 5.61 -4.22 -0.73
C LEU A 49 5.07 -5.56 -1.24
N ASP A 50 3.85 -5.56 -1.77
CA ASP A 50 3.23 -6.76 -2.32
C ASP A 50 3.82 -7.11 -3.69
N ARG A 51 4.86 -7.94 -3.67
CA ARG A 51 5.56 -8.39 -4.89
C ARG A 51 4.74 -9.28 -5.81
N GLN A 52 3.58 -9.77 -5.37
CA GLN A 52 2.70 -10.56 -6.24
C GLN A 52 1.91 -9.67 -7.21
N HIS A 53 1.58 -8.45 -6.77
CA HIS A 53 0.81 -7.48 -7.56
C HIS A 53 1.67 -6.33 -8.09
N VAL A 54 2.78 -6.01 -7.41
CA VAL A 54 3.71 -4.94 -7.78
C VAL A 54 5.09 -5.54 -8.08
N PRO A 55 5.31 -6.04 -9.32
CA PRO A 55 6.59 -6.59 -9.71
C PRO A 55 7.65 -5.49 -9.75
N ASN A 56 8.92 -5.88 -9.60
CA ASN A 56 10.03 -4.94 -9.83
C ASN A 56 9.93 -4.42 -11.28
N PRO A 57 9.84 -3.10 -11.49
CA PRO A 57 9.74 -2.57 -12.82
C PRO A 57 11.08 -2.76 -13.54
N ALA A 58 11.05 -3.38 -14.72
CA ALA A 58 12.22 -3.42 -15.59
C ALA A 58 12.54 -2.03 -16.18
N ASN A 59 11.52 -1.17 -16.27
CA ASN A 59 11.62 0.23 -16.70
C ASN A 59 10.38 1.03 -16.27
N LEU A 60 10.47 2.37 -16.36
CA LEU A 60 9.40 3.31 -15.99
C LEU A 60 8.06 3.03 -16.66
N ILE A 61 8.05 2.65 -17.94
CA ILE A 61 6.80 2.38 -18.70
C ILE A 61 6.05 1.22 -18.06
N GLN A 62 6.77 0.18 -17.64
CA GLN A 62 6.19 -0.98 -17.01
C GLN A 62 5.56 -0.64 -15.64
N THR A 63 6.18 0.28 -14.87
CA THR A 63 5.59 0.79 -13.63
C THR A 63 4.24 1.46 -13.88
N PHE A 64 4.17 2.37 -14.86
CA PHE A 64 2.94 3.08 -15.18
C PHE A 64 1.81 2.16 -15.63
N LEU A 65 2.13 1.11 -16.39
CA LEU A 65 1.15 0.12 -16.85
C LEU A 65 0.63 -0.78 -15.72
N ALA A 66 1.44 -1.09 -14.71
CA ALA A 66 1.02 -1.93 -13.58
C ALA A 66 0.14 -1.18 -12.57
N MET A 67 0.16 0.15 -12.59
CA MET A 67 -0.65 1.01 -11.70
C MET A 67 -2.00 1.43 -12.30
N MET A 68 -2.27 1.10 -13.58
CA MET A 68 -3.54 1.33 -14.28
C MET A 68 -4.42 0.08 -14.26
#